data_AF-A0A9D6YC28-F1
#
_entry.id   AF-A0A9D6YC28-F1
#
_cell.length_a   1.000
_cell.length_b   1.000
_cell.length_c   1.000
_cell.angle_alpha   90.00
_cell.angle_beta   90.00
_cell.angle_gamma   90.00
#
_symmetry.space_group_name_H-M   'P 1'
#
loop_
_entity.id
_entity.type
_entity.pdbx_description
1 polymer ?
#
loop_
_entity_poly.entity_id
_entity_poly.type
_entity_poly.pdbx_seq_one_letter_code
_entity_poly.pdbx_strand_id
1 'polypeptide(L)'
;RQGAAGEPAARARRHFERAMELNAGGQAGPLVNLAEAVAVAKQDRAEFQSLLKRALAIDPDARPEWRLANLVMQRRARWLLSRTDELILPDATLPVPKETP
;
A
#
# COMPACT_ATOMS: atom_id res chain seq x y z
N ARG A 1 22.77 3.54 -12.85
CA ARG A 1 21.79 3.62 -13.96
C ARG A 1 21.02 4.92 -13.79
N GLN A 2 21.28 5.89 -14.66
CA GLN A 2 20.69 7.24 -14.61
C GLN A 2 19.22 7.20 -15.07
N GLY A 3 18.41 8.06 -14.47
CA GLY A 3 16.95 8.02 -14.51
C GLY A 3 16.34 8.41 -15.85
N ALA A 4 15.33 7.66 -16.25
CA ALA A 4 14.34 8.13 -17.21
C ALA A 4 13.45 9.17 -16.52
N ALA A 5 13.32 10.34 -17.16
CA ALA A 5 12.60 11.51 -16.68
C ALA A 5 11.20 11.18 -16.15
N GLY A 6 11.02 11.42 -14.85
CA GLY A 6 9.80 11.14 -14.08
C GLY A 6 10.19 10.67 -12.68
N GLU A 7 9.62 11.31 -11.66
CA GLU A 7 9.80 10.89 -10.27
C GLU A 7 9.34 9.41 -10.14
N PRO A 8 10.11 8.51 -9.51
CA PRO A 8 9.73 7.09 -9.38
C PRO A 8 8.31 6.86 -8.88
N ALA A 9 7.84 7.73 -7.98
CA ALA A 9 6.46 7.74 -7.48
C ALA A 9 5.42 8.04 -8.57
N ALA A 10 5.69 8.99 -9.47
CA ALA A 10 4.79 9.33 -10.57
C ALA A 10 4.64 8.15 -11.55
N ARG A 11 5.73 7.45 -11.84
CA ARG A 11 5.66 6.22 -12.67
C ARG A 11 4.86 5.12 -11.98
N ALA A 12 5.10 4.89 -10.69
CA ALA A 12 4.35 3.91 -9.90
C ALA A 12 2.84 4.21 -9.91
N ARG A 13 2.45 5.47 -9.76
CA ARG A 13 1.05 5.90 -9.83
C ARG A 13 0.42 5.66 -11.20
N ARG A 14 1.13 5.96 -12.29
CA ARG A 14 0.62 5.66 -13.65
C ARG A 14 0.39 4.17 -13.87
N HIS A 15 1.30 3.31 -13.40
CA HIS A 15 1.11 1.87 -13.49
C HIS A 15 -0.01 1.36 -12.58
N PHE A 16 -0.17 1.97 -11.41
CA PHE A 16 -1.29 1.68 -10.51
C PHE A 16 -2.63 2.03 -11.16
N GLU A 17 -2.79 3.24 -11.70
CA GLU A 17 -4.01 3.69 -12.38
C GLU A 17 -4.37 2.74 -13.51
N ARG A 18 -3.40 2.41 -14.37
CA ARG A 18 -3.63 1.49 -15.48
C ARG A 18 -4.03 0.08 -15.01
N ALA A 19 -3.43 -0.42 -13.93
CA ALA A 19 -3.80 -1.71 -13.37
C ALA A 19 -5.24 -1.69 -12.82
N MET A 20 -5.61 -0.63 -12.09
CA MET A 20 -6.95 -0.46 -11.53
C MET A 20 -8.03 -0.35 -12.62
N GLU A 21 -7.73 0.32 -13.73
CA GLU A 21 -8.62 0.35 -14.91
C GLU A 21 -8.84 -1.06 -15.48
N LEU A 22 -7.76 -1.80 -15.74
CA LEU A 22 -7.82 -3.10 -16.40
C LEU A 22 -8.52 -4.17 -15.55
N ASN A 23 -8.43 -4.06 -14.22
CA ASN A 23 -9.07 -5.00 -13.30
C ASN A 23 -10.36 -4.46 -12.67
N ALA A 24 -10.84 -3.30 -13.11
CA ALA A 24 -12.02 -2.61 -12.55
C ALA A 24 -11.96 -2.45 -11.02
N GLY A 25 -10.76 -2.32 -10.45
CA GLY A 25 -10.51 -2.25 -9.01
C GLY A 25 -10.69 -3.56 -8.24
N GLY A 26 -10.87 -4.71 -8.91
CA GLY A 26 -11.15 -5.99 -8.28
C GLY A 26 -9.92 -6.76 -7.78
N GLN A 27 -8.71 -6.22 -7.95
CA GLN A 27 -7.48 -6.86 -7.44
C GLN A 27 -6.83 -6.04 -6.33
N ALA A 28 -6.47 -6.71 -5.24
CA ALA A 28 -5.81 -6.09 -4.09
C ALA A 28 -4.33 -5.75 -4.35
N GLY A 29 -3.68 -6.46 -5.28
CA GLY A 29 -2.25 -6.32 -5.56
C GLY A 29 -1.78 -4.90 -5.87
N PRO A 30 -2.40 -4.20 -6.84
CA PRO A 30 -2.01 -2.81 -7.16
C PRO A 30 -2.08 -1.86 -5.98
N LEU A 31 -3.11 -1.98 -5.12
CA LEU A 31 -3.28 -1.14 -3.93
C LEU A 31 -2.16 -1.39 -2.91
N VAL A 32 -1.84 -2.66 -2.64
CA VAL A 32 -0.76 -3.05 -1.72
C VAL A 32 0.60 -2.57 -2.25
N ASN A 33 0.87 -2.79 -3.54
CA ASN A 33 2.12 -2.38 -4.16
C ASN A 33 2.33 -0.86 -4.12
N LEU A 34 1.28 -0.07 -4.36
CA LEU A 34 1.37 1.39 -4.28
C LEU A 34 1.63 1.86 -2.83
N ALA A 35 0.99 1.21 -1.84
CA ALA A 35 1.22 1.52 -0.43
C ALA A 35 2.69 1.32 -0.05
N GLU A 36 3.28 0.20 -0.43
CA GLU A 36 4.68 -0.11 -0.13
C GLU A 36 5.67 0.76 -0.91
N ALA A 37 5.44 0.96 -2.21
CA ALA A 37 6.41 1.63 -3.08
C ALA A 37 6.37 3.17 -2.97
N VAL A 38 5.19 3.75 -2.69
CA VAL A 38 5.00 5.21 -2.72
C VAL A 38 4.67 5.76 -1.35
N ALA A 39 3.67 5.20 -0.65
CA ALA A 39 3.25 5.78 0.63
C ALA A 39 4.33 5.63 1.72
N VAL A 40 5.03 4.49 1.78
CA VAL A 40 6.19 4.32 2.67
C VAL A 40 7.33 5.27 2.27
N ALA A 41 7.67 5.37 0.98
CA ALA A 41 8.74 6.24 0.52
C ALA A 41 8.47 7.73 0.82
N LYS A 42 7.21 8.14 0.79
CA LYS A 42 6.75 9.50 1.13
C LYS A 42 6.46 9.71 2.61
N GLN A 43 6.54 8.66 3.43
CA GLN A 43 6.14 8.69 4.84
C GLN A 43 4.67 9.15 5.03
N ASP A 44 3.82 8.84 4.05
CA ASP A 44 2.40 9.22 4.06
C ASP A 44 1.56 8.14 4.75
N ARG A 45 1.37 8.30 6.06
CA ARG A 45 0.59 7.38 6.90
C ARG A 45 -0.86 7.25 6.44
N ALA A 46 -1.48 8.37 6.06
CA ALA A 46 -2.89 8.39 5.69
C ALA A 46 -3.12 7.65 4.36
N GLU A 47 -2.28 7.92 3.35
CA GLU A 47 -2.33 7.22 2.06
C GLU A 47 -2.04 5.72 2.24
N PHE A 48 -1.03 5.36 3.04
CA PHE A 48 -0.67 3.97 3.32
C PHE A 48 -1.87 3.20 3.91
N GLN A 49 -2.47 3.71 4.98
CA GLN A 49 -3.60 3.06 5.62
C GLN A 49 -4.83 2.99 4.70
N SER A 50 -5.09 4.06 3.94
CA SER A 50 -6.22 4.12 3.00
C SER A 50 -6.10 3.04 1.92
N LEU A 51 -4.93 2.91 1.29
CA LEU A 51 -4.68 1.91 0.26
C LEU A 51 -4.83 0.48 0.78
N LEU A 52 -4.26 0.18 1.96
CA LEU A 52 -4.34 -1.15 2.55
C LEU A 52 -5.76 -1.50 2.99
N LYS A 53 -6.52 -0.55 3.57
CA LYS A 53 -7.94 -0.75 3.90
C LYS A 53 -8.77 -1.01 2.66
N ARG A 54 -8.52 -0.29 1.56
CA ARG A 54 -9.17 -0.55 0.26
C ARG A 54 -8.85 -1.96 -0.26
N ALA A 55 -7.62 -2.42 -0.12
CA ALA A 55 -7.23 -3.78 -0.51
C ALA A 55 -7.99 -4.86 0.29
N LEU A 56 -8.24 -4.60 1.58
CA LEU A 56 -9.02 -5.49 2.46
C LEU A 56 -10.53 -5.46 2.18
N ALA A 57 -11.05 -4.38 1.61
CA ALA A 57 -12.47 -4.24 1.29
C ALA A 57 -12.88 -4.94 -0.02
N ILE A 58 -11.91 -5.39 -0.83
CA ILE A 58 -12.20 -6.15 -2.05
C ILE A 58 -12.80 -7.51 -1.69
N ASP A 59 -13.93 -7.84 -2.29
CA ASP A 59 -14.53 -9.16 -2.21
C ASP A 59 -13.69 -10.17 -3.02
N PRO A 60 -13.01 -11.14 -2.37
CA PRO A 60 -12.20 -12.13 -3.07
C PRO A 60 -13.04 -13.16 -3.84
N ASP A 61 -14.33 -13.30 -3.53
CA ASP A 61 -15.21 -14.30 -4.14
C ASP A 61 -15.95 -13.74 -5.37
N ALA A 62 -15.95 -12.41 -5.59
CA ALA A 62 -16.54 -11.76 -6.75
C ALA A 62 -15.96 -12.22 -8.10
N ARG A 63 -14.69 -12.64 -8.14
CA ARG A 63 -14.06 -13.29 -9.30
C ARG A 63 -13.12 -14.42 -8.84
N PRO A 64 -13.52 -15.70 -8.98
CA PRO A 64 -12.73 -16.84 -8.50
C PRO A 64 -11.30 -16.91 -9.04
N GLU A 65 -11.08 -16.46 -10.29
CA GLU A 65 -9.76 -16.42 -10.94
C GLU A 65 -8.75 -15.53 -10.20
N TRP A 66 -9.22 -14.51 -9.48
CA TRP A 66 -8.38 -13.59 -8.71
C TRP A 66 -8.34 -13.90 -7.22
N ARG A 67 -9.19 -14.82 -6.76
CA ARG A 67 -9.39 -15.13 -5.35
C ARG A 67 -8.09 -15.40 -4.61
N LEU A 68 -7.25 -16.29 -5.14
CA LEU A 68 -5.98 -16.64 -4.51
C LEU A 68 -5.06 -15.43 -4.39
N ALA A 69 -4.88 -14.69 -5.49
CA ALA A 69 -4.04 -13.49 -5.51
C ALA A 69 -4.55 -12.42 -4.53
N ASN A 70 -5.87 -12.21 -4.47
CA ASN A 70 -6.50 -11.28 -3.55
C ASN A 70 -6.30 -11.69 -2.10
N LEU A 71 -6.53 -12.96 -1.74
CA LEU A 71 -6.33 -13.44 -0.38
C LEU A 71 -4.88 -13.30 0.09
N VAL A 72 -3.91 -13.59 -0.79
CA VAL A 72 -2.48 -13.41 -0.48
C VAL A 72 -2.17 -11.93 -0.23
N MET A 73 -2.65 -11.03 -1.10
CA MET A 73 -2.43 -9.58 -0.95
C MET A 73 -3.16 -9.01 0.26
N GLN A 74 -4.35 -9.50 0.60
CA GLN A 74 -5.07 -9.11 1.82
C GLN A 74 -4.36 -9.58 3.09
N ARG A 75 -3.75 -10.78 3.08
CA ARG A 75 -2.88 -11.21 4.18
C ARG A 75 -1.68 -10.27 4.32
N ARG A 76 -1.05 -9.89 3.21
CA ARG A 76 0.05 -8.90 3.21
C ARG A 76 -0.41 -7.54 3.72
N ALA A 77 -1.57 -7.06 3.30
CA ALA A 77 -2.14 -5.79 3.76
C ALA A 77 -2.38 -5.77 5.27
N ARG A 78 -2.90 -6.85 5.86
CA ARG A 78 -3.05 -6.98 7.33
C ARG A 78 -1.70 -6.90 8.04
N TRP A 79 -0.69 -7.61 7.53
CA TRP A 79 0.65 -7.58 8.10
C TRP A 79 1.29 -6.19 8.01
N LEU A 80 1.15 -5.52 6.87
CA LEU A 80 1.63 -4.15 6.67
C LEU A 80 0.95 -3.16 7.62
N LEU A 81 -0.38 -3.25 7.79
CA LEU A 81 -1.11 -2.42 8.74
C LEU A 81 -0.63 -2.63 10.18
N SER A 82 -0.37 -3.88 10.60
CA SER A 82 0.16 -4.15 11.94
C SER A 82 1.56 -3.57 12.20
N ARG A 83 2.30 -3.22 11.14
CA ARG A 83 3.65 -2.66 11.19
C ARG A 83 3.71 -1.20 10.76
N THR A 84 2.57 -0.51 10.73
CA THR A 84 2.53 0.88 10.25
C THR A 84 3.51 1.77 11.02
N ASP A 85 3.66 1.56 12.33
CA ASP A 85 4.55 2.35 13.19
C ASP A 85 6.04 2.03 13.00
N GLU A 86 6.38 0.83 12.50
CA GLU A 86 7.75 0.46 12.12
C GLU A 86 8.11 1.01 10.73
N LEU A 87 7.13 1.08 9.82
CA LEU A 87 7.33 1.43 8.41
C LEU A 87 7.20 2.93 8.14
N ILE A 88 6.42 3.64 8.97
CA ILE A 88 6.12 5.06 8.82
C ILE A 88 6.40 5.79 10.11
N LEU A 89 7.29 6.77 10.01
CA LEU A 89 7.71 7.65 11.09
C LEU A 89 6.47 8.28 11.75
N PRO A 90 6.46 8.37 13.09
CA PRO A 90 5.43 9.13 13.79
C PRO A 90 5.52 10.61 13.40
N ASP A 91 4.38 11.28 13.27
CA ASP A 91 4.36 12.73 13.15
C ASP A 91 5.14 13.32 14.33
N ALA A 92 6.07 14.24 14.05
CA ALA A 92 7.02 14.82 15.00
C ALA A 92 6.38 15.55 16.20
N THR A 93 5.05 15.58 16.27
CA THR A 93 4.24 16.12 17.36
C THR A 93 3.97 15.13 18.51
N LEU A 94 4.37 13.86 18.41
CA LEU A 94 4.24 12.91 19.51
C LEU A 94 5.52 12.84 20.36
N PRO A 95 5.47 13.11 21.67
CA PRO A 95 6.59 12.84 22.54
C PRO A 95 6.85 11.33 22.54
N VAL A 96 8.01 10.91 22.04
CA VAL A 96 8.47 9.53 22.14
C VAL A 96 8.52 9.18 23.63
N PRO A 97 7.74 8.19 24.13
CA PRO A 97 7.91 7.74 25.49
C PRO A 97 9.33 7.18 25.59
N LYS A 98 10.15 7.83 26.42
CA LYS A 98 11.49 7.34 26.73
C LYS A 98 11.31 6.01 27.45
N GLU A 99 11.62 4.91 26.77
CA GLU A 99 11.85 3.64 27.45
C GLU A 99 12.96 3.91 28.48
N THR A 100 12.56 3.88 29.75
CA THR A 100 13.43 4.15 30.90
C THR A 100 14.11 2.82 31.25
N PRO A 101 15.42 2.81 31.56
CA PRO A 101 16.26 1.60 31.59
C PRO A 101 15.84 0.53 32.60
#